data_AF-A0A2A4F1L0-F1
#
_entry.id   AF-A0A2A4F1L0-F1
#
_cell.length_a   1.000
_cell.length_b   1.000
_cell.length_c   1.000
_cell.angle_alpha   90.00
_cell.angle_beta   90.00
_cell.angle_gamma   90.00
#
_symmetry.space_group_name_H-M   'P 1'
#
loop_
_entity.id
_entity.type
_entity.pdbx_description
1 polymer ?
#
loop_
_entity_poly.entity_id
_entity_poly.type
_entity_poly.pdbx_seq_one_letter_code
_entity_poly.pdbx_strand_id
1 'polypeptide(L)'
;MEGADCLGSGRYTAAAAMYRRCLEVALKAFCPDVEAWKLEKRIDKLAAENRITKDLQTWAHRVRLDGNDALHEEEQFTKEAATELAEFTRLLLIYLYTLPEKIKRRIRPPAAE
;
A
#
# COMPACT_ATOMS: atom_id res chain seq x y z
N MET A 1 2.88 3.82 14.24
CA MET A 1 3.54 3.37 12.98
C MET A 1 4.72 4.30 12.83
N GLU A 2 5.94 3.78 12.91
CA GLU A 2 7.16 4.61 12.89
C GLU A 2 7.24 5.52 11.64
N GLY A 3 6.60 5.13 10.52
CA GLY A 3 6.47 5.97 9.32
C GLY A 3 5.61 7.21 9.51
N ALA A 4 4.57 7.16 10.35
CA ALA A 4 3.76 8.33 10.70
C ALA A 4 4.54 9.30 11.59
N ASP A 5 5.36 8.76 12.50
CA ASP A 5 6.22 9.55 13.38
C ASP A 5 7.36 10.22 12.60
N CYS A 6 7.94 9.53 11.61
CA CYS A 6 8.93 10.10 10.68
C CYS A 6 8.33 11.20 9.79
N LEU A 7 7.10 11.01 9.30
CA LEU A 7 6.38 12.02 8.51
C LEU A 7 6.15 13.30 9.34
N GLY A 8 5.72 13.15 10.60
CA GLY A 8 5.53 14.26 11.54
C GLY A 8 6.84 14.97 11.92
N SER A 9 7.97 14.26 11.87
CA SER A 9 9.29 14.77 12.23
C SER A 9 10.10 15.32 11.04
N GLY A 10 9.50 15.43 9.85
CA GLY A 10 10.16 15.95 8.65
C GLY A 10 11.13 14.97 7.96
N ARG A 11 11.13 13.69 8.35
CA ARG A 11 11.99 12.64 7.78
C ARG A 11 11.27 11.89 6.67
N TYR A 12 11.00 12.59 5.58
CA TYR A 12 10.12 12.13 4.50
C TYR A 12 10.65 10.89 3.78
N THR A 13 11.94 10.82 3.47
CA THR A 13 12.56 9.64 2.85
C THR A 13 12.44 8.40 3.73
N ALA A 14 12.66 8.54 5.05
CA ALA A 14 12.51 7.44 5.99
C ALA A 14 11.04 6.98 6.10
N ALA A 15 10.10 7.94 6.17
CA ALA A 15 8.68 7.64 6.16
C ALA A 15 8.28 6.87 4.89
N ALA A 16 8.73 7.32 3.72
CA ALA A 16 8.45 6.66 2.45
C ALA A 16 9.02 5.23 2.39
N ALA A 17 10.26 5.02 2.83
CA ALA A 17 10.86 3.68 2.90
C ALA A 17 10.03 2.73 3.79
N MET A 18 9.52 3.23 4.92
CA MET A 18 8.67 2.46 5.82
C MET A 18 7.31 2.11 5.20
N TYR A 19 6.68 3.05 4.50
CA TYR A 19 5.41 2.78 3.80
C TYR A 19 5.58 1.81 2.64
N ARG A 20 6.65 1.94 1.85
CA ARG A 20 7.00 0.96 0.80
C ARG A 20 7.19 -0.44 1.40
N ARG A 21 7.90 -0.54 2.52
CA ARG A 21 8.08 -1.81 3.22
C ARG A 21 6.76 -2.38 3.73
N CYS A 22 5.87 -1.54 4.25
CA CYS A 22 4.53 -1.95 4.67
C CYS A 22 3.73 -2.55 3.51
N LEU A 23 3.74 -1.89 2.34
CA LEU A 23 3.10 -2.38 1.12
C LEU A 23 3.67 -3.74 0.69
N GLU A 24 5.01 -3.88 0.67
CA GLU A 24 5.63 -5.15 0.30
C GLU A 24 5.18 -6.32 1.18
N VAL A 25 5.15 -6.11 2.50
CA VAL A 25 4.76 -7.12 3.48
C VAL A 25 3.27 -7.45 3.35
N ALA A 26 2.42 -6.43 3.23
CA ALA A 26 0.99 -6.60 3.06
C ALA A 26 0.65 -7.38 1.78
N LEU A 27 1.20 -6.97 0.64
CA LEU A 27 0.87 -7.59 -0.63
C LEU A 27 1.44 -9.02 -0.77
N LYS A 28 2.50 -9.35 -0.03
CA LYS A 28 3.05 -10.72 0.00
C LYS A 28 2.03 -11.76 0.45
N ALA A 29 1.08 -11.39 1.33
CA ALA A 29 0.03 -12.30 1.79
C ALA A 29 -0.95 -12.73 0.67
N PHE A 30 -1.08 -11.91 -0.38
CA PHE A 30 -1.98 -12.17 -1.51
C PHE A 30 -1.24 -12.75 -2.72
N CYS A 31 0.06 -12.50 -2.85
CA CYS A 31 0.88 -12.91 -3.98
C CYS A 31 2.18 -13.57 -3.51
N PRO A 32 2.12 -14.73 -2.82
CA PRO A 32 3.31 -15.39 -2.27
C PRO A 32 4.27 -15.92 -3.33
N ASP A 33 3.75 -16.16 -4.54
CA ASP A 33 4.43 -16.60 -5.75
C ASP A 33 5.18 -15.48 -6.48
N VAL A 34 4.92 -14.22 -6.13
CA VAL A 34 5.64 -13.07 -6.68
C VAL A 34 6.84 -12.76 -5.79
N GLU A 35 8.03 -12.77 -6.40
CA GLU A 35 9.30 -12.43 -5.76
C GLU A 35 9.19 -11.16 -4.89
N ALA A 36 9.93 -11.14 -3.77
CA ALA A 36 10.22 -9.88 -3.08
C ALA A 36 10.77 -8.88 -4.13
N TRP A 37 10.54 -7.58 -3.97
CA TRP A 37 10.99 -6.52 -4.90
C TRP A 37 10.14 -6.28 -6.16
N LYS A 38 9.25 -7.19 -6.58
CA LYS A 38 8.35 -6.95 -7.73
C LYS A 38 7.00 -6.37 -7.31
N LEU A 39 7.00 -5.18 -6.69
CA LEU A 39 5.78 -4.52 -6.21
C LEU A 39 4.77 -4.27 -7.35
N GLU A 40 5.25 -3.85 -8.52
CA GLU A 40 4.45 -3.69 -9.74
C GLU A 40 3.64 -4.96 -10.07
N LYS A 41 4.32 -6.12 -10.07
CA LYS A 41 3.68 -7.41 -10.41
C LYS A 41 2.66 -7.84 -9.36
N ARG A 42 2.87 -7.50 -8.09
CA ARG A 42 1.87 -7.75 -7.04
C ARG A 42 0.63 -6.88 -7.24
N ILE A 43 0.81 -5.61 -7.57
CA ILE A 43 -0.30 -4.69 -7.87
C ILE A 43 -1.11 -5.19 -9.07
N ASP A 44 -0.42 -5.56 -10.17
CA ASP A 44 -1.08 -6.06 -11.38
C ASP A 44 -1.84 -7.36 -11.13
N LYS A 45 -1.25 -8.27 -10.35
CA LYS A 45 -1.92 -9.52 -9.96
C LYS A 45 -3.18 -9.25 -9.13
N LEU A 46 -3.13 -8.35 -8.16
CA LEU A 46 -4.30 -7.97 -7.36
C LEU A 46 -5.41 -7.37 -8.23
N ALA A 47 -5.06 -6.55 -9.22
CA ALA A 47 -6.03 -6.00 -10.15
C ALA A 47 -6.65 -7.09 -11.04
N ALA A 48 -5.83 -8.01 -11.57
CA ALA A 48 -6.28 -9.13 -12.39
C ALA A 48 -7.22 -10.08 -11.62
N GLU A 49 -6.98 -10.26 -10.31
CA GLU A 49 -7.85 -11.05 -9.42
C GLU A 49 -9.07 -10.26 -8.90
N ASN A 50 -9.31 -9.03 -9.37
CA ASN A 50 -10.35 -8.12 -8.89
C ASN A 50 -10.29 -7.87 -7.36
N ARG A 51 -9.10 -7.96 -6.78
CA ARG A 51 -8.82 -7.64 -5.37
C ARG A 51 -8.68 -6.15 -5.13
N ILE A 52 -8.43 -5.37 -6.18
CA ILE A 52 -8.42 -3.91 -6.21
C ILE A 52 -9.07 -3.43 -7.52
N THR A 53 -9.55 -2.19 -7.54
CA THR A 53 -10.11 -1.58 -8.75
C THR A 53 -9.00 -1.11 -9.72
N LYS A 54 -9.36 -0.86 -10.98
CA LYS A 54 -8.44 -0.27 -11.97
C LYS A 54 -7.91 1.10 -11.53
N ASP A 55 -8.74 1.91 -10.89
CA ASP A 55 -8.31 3.22 -10.39
C ASP A 55 -7.27 3.09 -9.26
N LEU A 56 -7.44 2.09 -8.38
CA LEU A 56 -6.44 1.79 -7.36
C LEU A 56 -5.14 1.26 -7.95
N GLN A 57 -5.20 0.46 -9.02
CA GLN A 57 -4.00 0.02 -9.75
C GLN A 57 -3.26 1.22 -10.36
N THR A 58 -3.98 2.13 -11.02
CA THR A 58 -3.40 3.34 -11.63
C THR A 58 -2.73 4.22 -10.58
N TRP A 59 -3.40 4.45 -9.44
CA TRP A 59 -2.82 5.23 -8.34
C TRP A 59 -1.60 4.55 -7.73
N ALA A 60 -1.65 3.23 -7.56
CA ALA A 60 -0.51 2.45 -7.05
C ALA A 60 0.72 2.56 -7.95
N HIS A 61 0.54 2.54 -9.27
CA HIS A 61 1.63 2.71 -10.23
C HIS A 61 2.21 4.11 -10.19
N ARG A 62 1.38 5.17 -10.08
CA ARG A 62 1.85 6.55 -9.88
C ARG A 62 2.74 6.67 -8.64
N VAL A 63 2.20 6.31 -7.48
CA VAL A 63 2.90 6.42 -6.18
C VAL A 63 4.16 5.54 -6.14
N ARG A 64 4.19 4.43 -6.88
CA ARG A 64 5.38 3.57 -7.00
C ARG A 64 6.49 4.24 -7.80
N LEU A 65 6.15 4.88 -8.92
CA LEU A 65 7.10 5.59 -9.81
C LEU A 65 7.73 6.76 -9.07
N ASP A 66 6.90 7.61 -8.45
CA ASP A 66 7.35 8.70 -7.58
C ASP A 66 8.26 8.18 -6.45
N GLY A 67 7.97 6.96 -5.98
CA GLY A 67 8.75 6.31 -4.94
C GLY A 67 10.06 5.64 -5.38
N ASN A 68 10.27 5.41 -6.68
CA ASN A 68 11.50 4.85 -7.25
C ASN A 68 12.46 5.96 -7.67
N ASP A 69 11.93 7.05 -8.23
CA ASP A 69 12.72 8.18 -8.72
C ASP A 69 13.41 8.90 -7.55
N ALA A 70 12.71 9.09 -6.42
CA ALA A 70 13.27 9.64 -5.17
C ALA A 70 14.24 8.72 -4.41
N LEU A 71 14.55 7.53 -4.94
CA LEU A 71 15.60 6.64 -4.41
C LEU A 71 16.82 6.52 -5.34
N HIS A 72 16.69 6.93 -6.61
CA HIS A 72 17.74 6.79 -7.62
C HIS A 72 18.45 8.11 -7.98
N GLU A 73 17.81 9.24 -7.71
CA GLU A 73 18.44 10.56 -7.80
C GLU A 73 18.61 11.11 -6.38
N GLU A 74 19.59 12.00 -6.15
CA GLU A 74 19.92 12.59 -4.84
C GLU A 74 18.77 13.42 -4.21
N GLU A 75 17.56 13.32 -4.74
CA GLU A 75 16.35 14.01 -4.36
C GLU A 75 15.65 13.30 -3.19
N GLN A 76 15.53 14.03 -2.08
CA GLN A 76 14.76 13.58 -0.93
C GLN A 76 13.27 13.57 -1.26
N PHE A 77 12.51 12.62 -0.70
CA PHE A 77 11.06 12.69 -0.80
C PHE A 77 10.56 14.02 -0.27
N THR A 78 9.70 14.69 -1.03
CA THR A 78 8.96 15.85 -0.55
C THR A 78 7.96 15.40 0.51
N LYS A 79 7.50 16.36 1.32
CA LYS A 79 6.42 16.12 2.28
C LYS A 79 5.17 15.61 1.56
N GLU A 80 4.88 16.16 0.41
CA GLU A 80 3.72 15.86 -0.43
C GLU A 80 3.78 14.42 -0.91
N ALA A 81 4.91 13.99 -1.49
CA ALA A 81 5.10 12.62 -1.96
C ALA A 81 5.04 11.60 -0.80
N ALA A 82 5.67 11.90 0.33
CA ALA A 82 5.60 11.03 1.51
C ALA A 82 4.18 10.96 2.11
N THR A 83 3.42 12.05 2.06
CA THR A 83 2.02 12.10 2.51
C THR A 83 1.13 11.30 1.56
N GLU A 84 1.29 11.46 0.26
CA GLU A 84 0.52 10.70 -0.74
C GLU A 84 0.77 9.18 -0.60
N LEU A 85 2.03 8.78 -0.43
CA LEU A 85 2.37 7.37 -0.20
C LEU A 85 1.77 6.84 1.12
N ALA A 86 1.73 7.66 2.17
CA ALA A 86 1.09 7.31 3.43
C ALA A 86 -0.43 7.09 3.25
N GLU A 87 -1.10 8.00 2.55
CA GLU A 87 -2.53 7.94 2.27
C GLU A 87 -2.88 6.73 1.41
N PHE A 88 -2.13 6.51 0.33
CA PHE A 88 -2.27 5.34 -0.52
C PHE A 88 -2.12 4.05 0.29
N THR A 89 -1.06 3.95 1.09
CA THR A 89 -0.80 2.76 1.94
C THR A 89 -1.96 2.50 2.88
N ARG A 90 -2.46 3.54 3.56
CA ARG A 90 -3.62 3.42 4.46
C ARG A 90 -4.86 2.94 3.72
N LEU A 91 -5.19 3.56 2.60
CA LEU A 91 -6.41 3.24 1.85
C LEU A 91 -6.35 1.81 1.29
N LEU A 92 -5.20 1.39 0.77
CA LEU A 92 -5.00 0.04 0.25
C LEU A 92 -5.18 -1.02 1.34
N LEU A 93 -4.62 -0.80 2.55
CA LEU A 93 -4.81 -1.71 3.69
C LEU A 93 -6.27 -1.78 4.14
N ILE A 94 -6.97 -0.64 4.13
CA ILE A 94 -8.41 -0.62 4.42
C ILE A 94 -9.17 -1.45 3.37
N TYR A 95 -8.85 -1.29 2.10
CA TYR A 95 -9.51 -2.00 1.00
C TYR A 95 -9.26 -3.51 1.04
N LEU A 96 -8.02 -3.94 1.28
CA LEU A 96 -7.64 -5.35 1.22
C LEU A 96 -7.97 -6.14 2.49
N TYR A 97 -7.93 -5.50 3.66
CA TYR A 97 -8.08 -6.21 4.94
C TYR A 97 -9.33 -5.76 5.71
N THR A 98 -9.54 -4.45 5.85
CA THR A 98 -10.56 -3.94 6.76
C THR A 98 -11.97 -4.05 6.17
N LEU A 99 -12.18 -3.57 4.94
CA LEU A 99 -13.48 -3.58 4.29
C LEU A 99 -14.00 -5.01 4.05
N PRO A 100 -13.19 -5.97 3.54
CA PRO A 100 -13.67 -7.34 3.34
C PRO A 100 -14.13 -7.99 4.64
N GLU A 101 -13.40 -7.79 5.74
CA GLU A 101 -13.79 -8.33 7.05
C GLU A 101 -15.05 -7.65 7.62
N LYS A 102 -15.16 -6.32 7.50
CA LYS A 102 -16.38 -5.59 7.87
C LYS A 102 -17.59 -6.11 7.10
N ILE A 103 -17.46 -6.36 5.79
CA ILE A 103 -18.53 -6.90 4.96
C ILE A 103 -18.87 -8.33 5.37
N LYS A 104 -17.86 -9.20 5.55
CA LYS A 104 -18.04 -10.60 6.01
C LYS A 104 -18.87 -10.69 7.29
N ARG A 105 -18.63 -9.78 8.24
CA ARG A 105 -19.39 -9.71 9.50
C ARG A 105 -20.85 -9.27 9.32
N ARG A 106 -21.15 -8.51 8.27
CA ARG A 106 -22.52 -8.05 7.96
C ARG A 106 -23.33 -9.08 7.17
N ILE A 107 -22.67 -9.86 6.32
CA ILE A 107 -23.31 -10.90 5.50
C ILE A 107 -23.41 -12.25 6.23
N ARG A 108 -22.59 -12.48 7.26
CA ARG A 108 -22.68 -13.69 8.07
C ARG A 108 -24.00 -13.64 8.87
N PRO A 109 -24.90 -14.64 8.74
CA PRO A 109 -26.07 -14.71 9.59
C PRO A 109 -25.64 -14.83 11.06
N PRO A 110 -26.43 -14.29 12.02
CA PRO A 110 -26.13 -14.51 13.43
C PRO A 110 -26.02 -16.03 13.67
N ALA A 111 -24.98 -16.45 14.39
CA ALA A 111 -24.86 -17.84 14.78
C ALA A 111 -26.13 -18.22 15.54
N ALA A 112 -26.82 -19.27 15.08
CA ALA A 112 -27.96 -19.80 15.79
C ALA A 112 -27.49 -20.22 17.19
N GLU A 113 -28.08 -19.59 18.21
CA GLU A 113 -27.89 -19.88 19.62
C GLU A 113 -28.81 -21.03 20.05
#